data_AF-A0A9X9FSA8-F1
#
_entry.id   AF-A0A9X9FSA8-F1
#
_cell.length_a   1.000
_cell.length_b   1.000
_cell.length_c   1.000
_cell.angle_alpha   90.00
_cell.angle_beta   90.00
_cell.angle_gamma   90.00
#
_symmetry.space_group_name_H-M   'P 1'
#
loop_
_entity.id
_entity.type
_entity.pdbx_description
1 polymer ?
#
loop_
_entity_poly.entity_id
_entity_poly.type
_entity_poly.pdbx_seq_one_letter_code
_entity_poly.pdbx_strand_id
1 'polypeptide(L)'
;GFGYYPRSGFMHIDLGPARQWGERFPVRATAFAAETSPVREVLADSRTMKGSGAAGVATLGAAGVEVAQSVLTETQTAILPLVPYLDTLRWVFIAVALAGLAVTIYARIDDWKRGRR
;
A
#
# COMPACT_ATOMS: atom_id res chain seq x y z
N GLY A 1 9.85 -3.11 33.80
CA GLY A 1 10.24 -2.60 35.14
C GLY A 1 11.62 -3.11 35.55
N PHE A 2 12.29 -2.45 36.49
CA PHE A 2 13.63 -2.83 36.99
C PHE A 2 13.60 -3.06 38.51
N GLY A 3 14.10 -4.22 38.96
CA GLY A 3 14.31 -4.54 40.37
C GLY A 3 15.80 -4.65 40.70
N TYR A 4 16.26 -3.97 41.75
CA TYR A 4 17.69 -3.93 42.14
C TYR A 4 17.91 -4.54 43.54
N TYR A 5 18.84 -5.49 43.64
CA TYR A 5 19.17 -6.19 44.89
C TYR A 5 20.69 -6.23 45.14
N PRO A 6 21.31 -5.12 45.58
CA PRO A 6 22.76 -5.03 45.74
C PRO A 6 23.32 -6.04 46.74
N ARG A 7 22.57 -6.33 47.81
CA ARG A 7 22.94 -7.34 48.82
C ARG A 7 23.06 -8.76 48.27
N SER A 8 22.27 -9.10 47.25
CA SER A 8 22.27 -10.40 46.61
C SER A 8 23.00 -10.41 45.26
N GLY A 9 23.50 -9.26 44.82
CA GLY A 9 24.33 -9.13 43.61
C GLY A 9 23.57 -9.28 42.28
N PHE A 10 22.25 -9.11 42.25
CA PHE A 10 21.48 -9.24 41.01
C PHE A 10 20.49 -8.09 40.78
N MET A 11 20.10 -7.94 39.52
CA MET A 11 18.96 -7.13 39.09
C MET A 11 18.12 -7.96 38.13
N HIS A 12 16.82 -7.69 38.08
CA HIS A 12 15.96 -8.31 37.08
C HIS A 12 15.15 -7.27 36.31
N ILE A 13 14.72 -7.67 35.12
CA ILE A 13 14.00 -6.84 34.16
C ILE A 13 12.67 -7.52 33.85
N ASP A 14 11.58 -6.79 34.11
CA ASP A 14 10.23 -7.25 33.81
C ASP A 14 9.69 -6.58 32.54
N LEU A 15 8.96 -7.32 31.71
CA LEU A 15 8.27 -6.81 30.51
C LEU A 15 6.96 -6.06 30.80
N GLY A 16 6.56 -5.96 32.07
CA GLY A 16 5.38 -5.21 32.50
C GLY A 16 5.57 -3.69 32.52
N PRO A 17 4.58 -2.94 33.03
CA PRO A 17 4.61 -1.48 33.12
C PRO A 17 5.92 -0.92 33.69
N ALA A 18 6.27 0.29 33.25
CA ALA A 18 7.45 0.98 33.73
C ALA A 18 7.35 1.25 35.25
N ARG A 19 8.21 0.57 36.00
CA ARG A 19 8.32 0.69 37.45
C ARG A 19 9.75 0.36 37.87
N GLN A 20 10.23 0.95 38.96
CA GLN A 20 11.53 0.68 39.55
C GLN A 20 11.35 0.39 41.05
N TRP A 21 12.04 -0.60 41.58
CA TRP A 21 12.01 -0.93 43.01
C TRP A 21 13.33 -1.52 43.50
N GLY A 22 13.52 -1.53 44.81
CA GLY A 22 14.77 -1.91 45.46
C GLY A 22 15.77 -0.75 45.54
N GLU A 23 16.99 -1.07 45.97
CA GLU A 23 18.07 -0.08 46.16
C GLU A 23 19.03 -0.12 44.98
N ARG A 24 19.40 1.04 44.43
CA ARG A 24 20.34 1.08 43.31
C ARG A 24 21.72 0.59 43.72
N PHE A 25 22.44 0.00 42.78
CA PHE A 25 23.84 -0.37 42.99
C PHE A 25 24.67 0.89 43.24
N PRO A 26 25.56 0.89 44.25
CA PRO A 26 26.47 2.00 44.48
C PRO A 26 27.39 2.19 43.28
N VAL A 27 27.67 3.44 42.94
CA VAL A 27 28.61 3.77 41.86
C VAL A 27 29.99 3.23 42.23
N ARG A 28 30.56 2.39 41.37
CA ARG A 28 31.94 1.91 41.50
C ARG A 28 32.79 2.61 40.47
N ALA A 29 33.97 3.06 40.88
CA ALA A 29 34.97 3.55 39.94
C ALA A 29 35.33 2.40 38.99
N THR A 30 35.16 2.63 37.70
CA THR A 30 35.60 1.69 36.66
C THR A 30 36.81 2.28 35.96
N ALA A 31 37.60 1.44 35.30
CA ALA A 31 38.76 1.88 34.53
C ALA A 31 38.38 2.64 33.23
N PHE A 32 37.09 2.84 32.99
CA PHE A 32 36.58 3.49 31.79
C PHE A 32 36.37 4.99 32.05
N ALA A 33 36.72 5.80 31.05
CA ALA A 33 36.44 7.24 31.08
C ALA A 33 34.93 7.48 31.16
N ALA A 34 34.53 8.56 31.84
CA ALA A 34 33.14 9.00 31.84
C ALA A 34 32.70 9.28 30.40
N GLU A 35 31.55 8.74 30.01
CA GLU A 35 31.00 8.92 28.67
C GLU A 35 30.68 10.41 28.45
N THR A 36 31.35 11.03 27.47
CA THR A 36 31.07 12.41 27.07
C THR A 36 29.68 12.45 26.46
N SER A 37 28.82 13.37 26.92
CA SER A 37 27.48 13.53 26.36
C SER A 37 27.59 13.73 24.84
N PRO A 38 26.96 12.87 24.01
CA PRO A 38 27.15 12.94 22.57
C PRO A 38 26.67 14.28 22.04
N VAL A 39 27.50 14.94 21.23
CA VAL A 39 27.08 16.09 20.42
C VAL A 39 25.89 15.62 19.60
N ARG A 40 24.76 16.33 19.73
CA ARG A 40 23.49 15.98 19.08
C ARG A 40 23.72 15.86 17.57
N GLU A 41 23.80 14.63 17.05
CA GLU A 41 23.99 14.40 15.62
C GLU A 41 22.75 14.92 14.88
N VAL A 42 22.97 15.86 13.96
CA VAL A 42 21.93 16.30 13.03
C VAL A 42 21.74 15.18 12.01
N LEU A 43 20.88 14.23 12.36
CA LEU A 43 20.53 13.06 11.58
C LEU A 43 20.22 13.41 10.10
N ALA A 44 19.67 14.60 9.84
CA ALA A 44 19.36 15.11 8.52
C ALA A 44 20.57 15.28 7.58
N ASP A 45 21.80 15.41 8.09
CA ASP A 45 23.02 15.52 7.27
C ASP A 45 23.72 14.18 7.02
N SER A 46 23.29 13.10 7.67
CA SER A 46 23.93 11.79 7.53
C SER A 46 23.63 11.15 6.17
N ARG A 47 24.69 10.83 5.41
CA ARG A 47 24.60 10.18 4.08
C ARG A 47 24.01 8.77 4.17
N THR A 48 24.27 8.05 5.26
CA THR A 48 23.67 6.74 5.56
C THR A 48 22.18 6.85 5.86
N MET A 49 21.74 7.92 6.52
CA MET A 49 20.33 8.13 6.82
C MET A 49 19.53 8.64 5.59
N LYS A 50 20.17 9.42 4.71
CA LYS A 50 19.61 9.72 3.38
C LYS A 50 19.49 8.45 2.52
N GLY A 51 20.49 7.56 2.60
CA GLY A 51 20.49 6.26 1.91
C GLY A 51 19.42 5.29 2.43
N SER A 52 19.19 5.23 3.74
CA SER A 52 18.12 4.40 4.32
C SER A 52 16.73 4.92 3.98
N GLY A 53 16.55 6.25 3.89
CA GLY A 53 15.32 6.86 3.39
C GLY A 53 15.01 6.47 1.94
N ALA A 54 16.02 6.47 1.06
CA ALA A 54 15.87 6.03 -0.33
C ALA A 54 15.54 4.53 -0.44
N ALA A 55 16.18 3.69 0.38
CA ALA A 55 15.87 2.26 0.45
C ALA A 55 14.42 2.01 0.89
N GLY A 56 13.91 2.75 1.88
CA GLY A 56 12.52 2.66 2.33
C GLY A 56 11.50 3.06 1.25
N VAL A 57 11.79 4.11 0.47
CA VAL A 57 10.96 4.50 -0.69
C VAL A 57 10.97 3.43 -1.78
N ALA A 58 12.13 2.82 -2.04
CA ALA A 58 12.24 1.72 -3.01
C ALA A 58 11.44 0.48 -2.58
N THR A 59 11.45 0.12 -1.29
CA THR A 59 10.66 -1.00 -0.76
C THR A 59 9.15 -0.74 -0.85
N LEU A 60 8.69 0.47 -0.53
CA LEU A 60 7.28 0.84 -0.68
C LEU A 60 6.85 0.89 -2.15
N GLY A 61 7.73 1.37 -3.04
CA GLY A 61 7.50 1.36 -4.48
C GLY A 61 7.42 -0.05 -5.06
N ALA A 62 8.30 -0.96 -4.63
CA ALA A 62 8.28 -2.36 -5.06
C ALA A 62 7.01 -3.08 -4.60
N ALA A 63 6.62 -2.94 -3.33
CA ALA A 63 5.37 -3.51 -2.82
C ALA A 63 4.13 -2.94 -3.55
N GLY A 64 4.15 -1.64 -3.89
CA GLY A 64 3.07 -1.01 -4.67
C GLY A 64 2.96 -1.53 -6.11
N VAL A 65 4.10 -1.80 -6.76
CA VAL A 65 4.15 -2.40 -8.10
C VAL A 65 3.65 -3.85 -8.08
N GLU A 66 4.03 -4.62 -7.05
CA GLU A 66 3.55 -6.00 -6.88
C GLU A 66 2.02 -6.05 -6.70
N VAL A 67 1.44 -5.13 -5.91
CA VAL A 67 -0.02 -5.02 -5.73
C VAL A 67 -0.73 -4.57 -7.01
N ALA A 68 -0.16 -3.64 -7.77
CA ALA A 68 -0.74 -3.23 -9.05
C ALA A 68 -0.69 -4.38 -10.07
N GLN A 69 0.40 -5.14 -10.10
CA GLN A 69 0.54 -6.32 -10.96
C GLN A 69 -0.41 -7.45 -10.56
N SER A 70 -0.61 -7.70 -9.26
CA SER A 70 -1.56 -8.72 -8.81
C SER A 70 -2.99 -8.37 -9.21
N VAL A 71 -3.42 -7.11 -9.01
CA VAL A 71 -4.75 -6.64 -9.44
C VAL A 71 -4.92 -6.72 -10.94
N LEU A 72 -3.92 -6.33 -11.72
CA LEU A 72 -3.97 -6.45 -13.19
C LEU A 72 -4.08 -7.91 -13.62
N THR A 73 -3.32 -8.82 -13.00
CA THR A 73 -3.32 -10.25 -13.35
C THR A 73 -4.65 -10.91 -12.93
N GLU A 74 -5.17 -10.59 -11.75
CA GLU A 74 -6.45 -11.08 -11.24
C GLU A 74 -7.64 -10.54 -12.05
N THR A 75 -7.56 -9.29 -12.50
CA THR A 75 -8.54 -8.71 -13.42
C THR A 75 -8.46 -9.37 -14.80
N GLN A 76 -7.26 -9.69 -15.28
CA GLN A 76 -7.08 -10.36 -16.57
C GLN A 76 -7.71 -11.77 -16.56
N THR A 77 -7.49 -12.55 -15.49
CA THR A 77 -8.09 -13.89 -15.36
C THR A 77 -9.60 -13.85 -15.18
N ALA A 78 -10.14 -12.83 -14.50
CA ALA A 78 -11.58 -12.65 -14.34
C ALA A 78 -12.29 -12.18 -15.63
N ILE A 79 -11.61 -11.39 -16.47
CA ILE A 79 -12.18 -10.85 -17.71
C ILE A 79 -12.02 -11.80 -18.89
N LEU A 80 -10.97 -12.65 -18.92
CA LEU A 80 -10.71 -13.59 -20.02
C LEU A 80 -11.92 -14.45 -20.44
N PRO A 81 -12.73 -15.02 -19.52
CA PRO A 81 -13.93 -15.78 -19.87
C PRO A 81 -15.07 -14.94 -20.45
N LEU A 82 -15.07 -13.63 -20.21
CA LEU A 82 -16.09 -12.68 -20.68
C LEU A 82 -15.77 -12.12 -22.08
N VAL A 83 -14.51 -12.18 -22.51
CA VAL A 83 -14.04 -11.70 -23.82
C VAL A 83 -14.90 -12.22 -24.99
N PRO A 84 -15.30 -13.52 -25.05
CA PRO A 84 -16.14 -14.01 -26.15
C PRO A 84 -17.55 -13.38 -26.19
N TYR A 85 -18.11 -13.02 -25.04
CA TYR A 85 -19.43 -12.39 -24.95
C TYR A 85 -19.41 -10.92 -25.37
N LEU A 86 -18.28 -10.22 -25.19
CA LEU A 86 -18.12 -8.84 -25.65
C LEU A 86 -18.23 -8.75 -27.18
N ASP A 87 -17.70 -9.73 -27.90
CA ASP A 87 -17.82 -9.77 -29.36
C ASP A 87 -19.27 -10.02 -29.81
N THR A 88 -19.97 -10.93 -29.13
CA THR A 88 -21.39 -11.19 -29.39
C THR A 88 -22.23 -9.94 -29.09
N LEU A 89 -21.97 -9.28 -27.97
CA LEU A 89 -22.70 -8.07 -27.56
C LEU A 89 -22.45 -6.90 -28.53
N ARG A 90 -21.21 -6.75 -29.02
CA ARG A 90 -20.87 -5.78 -30.08
C ARG A 90 -21.72 -6.02 -31.33
N TRP A 91 -21.80 -7.25 -31.80
CA TRP A 91 -22.61 -7.59 -32.98
C TRP A 91 -24.11 -7.40 -32.74
N VAL A 92 -24.62 -7.71 -31.54
CA VAL A 92 -26.00 -7.43 -31.16
C VAL A 92 -26.29 -5.93 -31.24
N PHE A 93 -25.42 -5.07 -30.69
CA PHE A 93 -25.61 -3.61 -30.79
C PHE A 93 -25.58 -3.11 -32.23
N ILE A 94 -24.67 -3.64 -33.07
CA ILE A 94 -24.63 -3.30 -34.50
C ILE A 94 -25.95 -3.71 -35.18
N ALA A 95 -26.43 -4.93 -34.94
CA ALA A 95 -27.68 -5.41 -35.52
C ALA A 95 -28.88 -4.56 -35.10
N VAL A 96 -28.98 -4.19 -33.82
CA VAL A 96 -30.05 -3.31 -33.31
C VAL A 96 -29.96 -1.92 -33.93
N ALA A 97 -28.75 -1.35 -34.05
CA ALA A 97 -28.56 -0.05 -34.69
C ALA A 97 -28.98 -0.06 -36.17
N LEU A 98 -28.62 -1.12 -36.91
CA LEU A 98 -29.01 -1.28 -38.31
C LEU A 98 -30.53 -1.47 -38.45
N ALA A 99 -31.16 -2.23 -37.56
CA ALA A 99 -32.62 -2.38 -37.54
C ALA A 99 -33.31 -1.03 -37.27
N GLY A 100 -32.80 -0.25 -36.32
CA GLY A 100 -33.31 1.09 -36.04
C GLY A 100 -33.20 2.02 -37.26
N LEU A 101 -32.05 2.02 -37.94
CA LEU A 101 -31.85 2.78 -39.17
C LEU A 101 -32.80 2.32 -40.30
N ALA A 102 -33.00 1.02 -40.47
CA ALA A 102 -33.93 0.50 -41.46
C ALA A 102 -35.37 0.94 -41.17
N VAL A 103 -35.79 0.93 -39.90
CA VAL A 103 -37.10 1.39 -39.47
C VAL A 103 -37.29 2.89 -39.72
N THR A 104 -36.29 3.73 -39.42
CA THR A 104 -36.40 5.18 -39.67
C THR A 104 -36.49 5.49 -41.16
N ILE A 105 -35.71 4.81 -41.99
CA ILE A 105 -35.78 4.92 -43.45
C ILE A 105 -37.15 4.46 -43.96
N TYR A 106 -37.63 3.30 -43.50
CA TYR A 106 -38.93 2.76 -43.88
C TYR A 106 -40.07 3.71 -43.52
N ALA A 107 -40.09 4.20 -42.28
CA ALA A 107 -41.09 5.15 -41.81
C ALA A 107 -41.07 6.43 -42.65
N ARG A 108 -39.89 6.94 -43.02
CA ARG A 108 -39.78 8.13 -43.85
C ARG A 108 -40.35 7.92 -45.25
N ILE A 109 -40.09 6.77 -45.85
CA ILE A 109 -40.64 6.41 -47.17
C ILE A 109 -42.16 6.22 -47.08
N ASP A 110 -42.66 5.58 -46.01
CA ASP A 110 -44.09 5.37 -45.77
C ASP A 110 -44.84 6.70 -45.59
N ASP A 111 -44.28 7.65 -44.84
CA ASP A 111 -44.88 8.98 -44.65
C ASP A 111 -44.92 9.79 -45.95
N TRP A 112 -43.87 9.69 -46.79
CA TRP A 112 -43.89 10.24 -48.15
C TRP A 112 -44.99 9.63 -49.02
N LYS A 113 -45.17 8.30 -48.98
CA LYS A 113 -46.23 7.60 -49.72
C LYS A 113 -47.62 7.97 -49.24
N ARG A 114 -47.78 8.24 -47.94
CA ARG A 114 -49.06 8.59 -47.30
C ARG A 114 -49.35 10.09 -47.27
N GLY A 115 -48.47 10.93 -47.82
CA GLY A 115 -48.65 12.37 -47.90
C GLY A 115 -48.59 13.10 -46.54
N ARG A 116 -48.04 12.46 -45.51
CA ARG A 116 -47.85 13.04 -44.18
C ARG A 116 -46.49 13.77 -44.20
N ARG A 117 -46.51 15.10 -44.20
CA ARG A 117 -45.31 15.94 -44.27
C ARG A 117 -44.55 15.97 -42.95
#